data_AF-A0A822E1S8-F1
#
_entry.id   AF-A0A822E1S8-F1
#
_cell.length_a   1.000
_cell.length_b   1.000
_cell.length_c   1.000
_cell.angle_alpha   90.00
_cell.angle_beta   90.00
_cell.angle_gamma   90.00
#
_symmetry.space_group_name_H-M   'P 1'
#
loop_
_entity.id
_entity.type
_entity.pdbx_description
1 polymer ?
#
loop_
_entity_poly.entity_id
_entity_poly.type
_entity_poly.pdbx_seq_one_letter_code
_entity_poly.pdbx_strand_id
1 'polypeptide(L)'
;SIIPKQENQLFQEHTATIYSAAIICHVKHFRTDTLLERIINDICHICLSPSIIQSSISNHSCRSNTSISNTQTEPNSSRTMAKLLDELSIHISDHLIIYINRLLDLFDSDCLQMRNCLLNVCVNIIRYCSSLSQYKELRGELFFLIIDQYFLDCNVHVRSHAIGLCMNLVESKLIPIKFY
;
A
#
# COMPACT_ATOMS: atom_id res chain seq x y z
N SER A 1 30.67 2.86 -20.57
CA SER A 1 30.30 1.60 -19.92
C SER A 1 28.87 1.74 -19.42
N ILE A 2 27.90 1.15 -20.13
CA ILE A 2 26.48 1.17 -19.79
C ILE A 2 26.18 -0.20 -19.20
N ILE A 3 26.30 -0.34 -17.88
CA ILE A 3 25.78 -1.50 -17.16
C ILE A 3 24.26 -1.27 -17.01
N PRO A 4 23.39 -2.21 -17.40
CA PRO A 4 22.01 -1.91 -17.73
C PRO A 4 21.17 -1.70 -16.45
N LYS A 5 20.42 -0.60 -16.40
CA LYS A 5 19.45 -0.30 -15.33
C LYS A 5 18.46 -1.44 -15.04
N GLN A 6 18.26 -2.36 -15.98
CA GLN A 6 17.40 -3.55 -15.85
C GLN A 6 17.94 -4.62 -14.90
N GLU A 7 19.26 -4.89 -14.88
CA GLU A 7 19.83 -5.93 -13.99
C GLU A 7 19.74 -5.51 -12.51
N ASN A 8 19.90 -4.21 -12.23
CA ASN A 8 19.81 -3.67 -10.88
C ASN A 8 18.36 -3.68 -10.35
N GLN A 9 17.36 -3.52 -11.22
CA GLN A 9 15.94 -3.67 -10.87
C GLN A 9 15.57 -5.13 -10.61
N LEU A 10 16.01 -6.06 -11.46
CA LEU A 10 15.74 -7.49 -11.31
C LEU A 10 16.36 -8.04 -10.01
N PHE A 11 17.59 -7.64 -9.69
CA PHE A 11 18.26 -8.05 -8.46
C PHE A 11 17.56 -7.51 -7.20
N GLN A 12 17.06 -6.28 -7.23
CA GLN A 12 16.27 -5.71 -6.13
C GLN A 12 14.91 -6.39 -5.95
N GLU A 13 14.24 -6.76 -7.04
CA GLU A 13 12.98 -7.52 -6.98
C GLU A 13 13.17 -8.90 -6.38
N HIS A 14 14.18 -9.64 -6.82
CA HIS A 14 14.51 -10.94 -6.23
C HIS A 14 14.86 -10.85 -4.75
N THR A 15 15.56 -9.78 -4.35
CA THR A 15 15.90 -9.54 -2.95
C THR A 15 14.63 -9.28 -2.13
N ALA A 16 13.73 -8.39 -2.58
CA ALA A 16 12.48 -8.10 -1.88
C ALA A 16 11.61 -9.35 -1.69
N THR A 17 11.51 -10.22 -2.71
CA THR A 17 10.74 -11.47 -2.64
C THR A 17 11.36 -12.49 -1.68
N ILE A 18 12.69 -12.59 -1.61
CA ILE A 18 13.36 -13.49 -0.65
C ILE A 18 13.20 -12.97 0.78
N TYR A 19 13.33 -11.66 0.99
CA TYR A 19 13.13 -11.03 2.29
C TYR A 19 11.68 -11.17 2.76
N SER A 20 10.69 -10.94 1.89
CA SER A 20 9.28 -11.13 2.23
C SER A 20 9.00 -12.59 2.58
N ALA A 21 9.52 -13.57 1.84
CA ALA A 21 9.35 -15.00 2.14
C ALA A 21 9.93 -15.38 3.51
N ALA A 22 11.12 -14.86 3.87
CA ALA A 22 11.72 -15.08 5.18
C ALA A 22 10.87 -14.48 6.30
N ILE A 23 10.37 -13.25 6.13
CA ILE A 23 9.48 -12.58 7.08
C ILE A 23 8.17 -13.36 7.24
N ILE A 24 7.54 -13.75 6.13
CA ILE A 24 6.30 -14.52 6.13
C ILE A 24 6.49 -15.84 6.86
N CYS A 25 7.58 -16.56 6.56
CA CYS A 25 7.93 -17.79 7.26
C CYS A 25 8.09 -17.53 8.76
N HIS A 26 8.82 -16.47 9.13
CA HIS A 26 9.10 -16.14 10.50
C HIS A 26 7.83 -15.76 11.30
N VAL A 27 6.96 -14.94 10.72
CA VAL A 27 5.70 -14.52 11.33
C VAL A 27 4.75 -15.71 11.47
N LYS A 28 4.56 -16.51 10.41
CA LYS A 28 3.64 -17.67 10.43
C LYS A 28 4.08 -18.76 11.41
N HIS A 29 5.38 -19.03 11.51
CA HIS A 29 5.88 -20.16 12.32
C HIS A 29 6.27 -19.77 13.74
N PHE A 30 6.72 -18.53 13.96
CA PHE A 30 7.25 -18.11 15.27
C PHE A 30 6.42 -17.02 15.95
N ARG A 31 5.33 -16.53 15.33
CA ARG A 31 4.42 -15.48 15.90
C ARG A 31 5.19 -14.33 16.57
N THR A 32 6.18 -13.81 15.86
CA THR A 32 7.02 -12.73 16.37
C THR A 32 6.43 -11.39 15.96
N ASP A 33 5.46 -10.93 16.75
CA ASP A 33 4.80 -9.63 16.55
C ASP A 33 5.82 -8.48 16.56
N THR A 34 6.92 -8.63 17.30
CA THR A 34 8.00 -7.63 17.39
C THR A 34 8.79 -7.41 16.09
N LEU A 35 8.95 -8.44 15.26
CA LEU A 35 9.62 -8.29 13.96
C LEU A 35 8.70 -7.58 12.98
N LEU A 36 7.43 -8.00 12.93
CA LEU A 36 6.43 -7.39 12.06
C LEU A 36 6.21 -5.92 12.44
N GLU A 37 6.07 -5.61 13.73
CA GLU A 37 5.94 -4.25 14.23
C GLU A 37 7.10 -3.36 13.75
N ARG A 38 8.36 -3.84 13.88
CA ARG A 38 9.54 -3.09 13.38
C ARG A 38 9.45 -2.82 11.88
N ILE A 39 9.06 -3.81 11.09
CA ILE A 39 8.90 -3.67 9.64
C ILE A 39 7.82 -2.63 9.31
N ILE A 40 6.66 -2.69 9.96
CA ILE A 40 5.60 -1.70 9.75
C ILE A 40 6.09 -0.30 10.14
N ASN A 41 6.82 -0.17 11.24
CA ASN A 41 7.39 1.09 11.69
C ASN A 41 8.36 1.66 10.65
N ASP A 42 9.24 0.83 10.11
CA ASP A 42 10.22 1.22 9.09
C ASP A 42 9.52 1.63 7.79
N ILE A 43 8.50 0.89 7.35
CA ILE A 43 7.71 1.24 6.15
C ILE A 43 7.08 2.62 6.33
N CYS A 44 6.39 2.85 7.45
CA CYS A 44 5.73 4.12 7.72
C CYS A 44 6.75 5.26 7.81
N HIS A 45 7.86 5.05 8.53
CA HIS A 45 8.91 6.05 8.66
C HIS A 45 9.53 6.40 7.31
N ILE A 46 9.87 5.41 6.48
CA ILE A 46 10.49 5.63 5.16
C ILE A 46 9.52 6.32 4.20
N CYS A 47 8.23 6.01 4.27
CA CYS A 47 7.26 6.45 3.25
C CYS A 47 6.47 7.70 3.63
N LEU A 48 6.54 8.13 4.89
CA LEU A 48 6.00 9.39 5.39
C LEU A 48 7.08 10.44 5.67
N SER A 49 8.35 10.03 5.73
CA SER A 49 9.44 11.01 5.87
C SER A 49 9.48 11.90 4.63
N PRO A 50 9.48 13.24 4.80
CA PRO A 50 9.70 14.13 3.67
C PRO A 50 11.04 13.78 3.02
N SER A 51 11.05 13.63 1.71
CA SER A 51 12.26 13.35 0.94
C SER A 51 13.24 14.52 1.13
N ILE A 52 14.25 14.35 2.00
CA ILE A 52 15.26 15.36 2.34
C ILE A 52 16.17 15.74 1.13
N ILE A 53 15.90 15.22 -0.07
CA ILE A 53 16.64 15.57 -1.28
C ILE A 53 15.70 16.28 -2.29
N GLN A 54 15.39 17.54 -2.02
CA GLN A 54 15.55 18.63 -2.99
C GLN A 54 15.30 19.98 -2.33
N SER A 55 16.38 20.73 -2.13
CA SER A 55 16.34 22.16 -1.91
C SER A 55 15.58 22.86 -3.04
N SER A 56 14.79 23.86 -2.63
CA SER A 56 14.15 24.91 -3.43
C SER A 56 13.08 24.48 -4.44
N ILE A 57 11.82 24.45 -4.00
CA ILE A 57 10.87 25.57 -4.15
C ILE A 57 9.65 25.25 -3.27
N SER A 58 9.44 26.07 -2.25
CA SER A 58 8.15 26.18 -1.59
C SER A 58 7.08 26.56 -2.61
N ASN A 59 6.00 25.81 -2.68
CA ASN A 59 4.66 26.39 -2.81
C ASN A 59 3.61 25.34 -2.43
N HIS A 60 2.95 25.60 -1.31
CA HIS A 60 1.61 25.07 -1.05
C HIS A 60 0.70 25.43 -2.23
N SER A 61 0.04 24.43 -2.81
CA SER A 61 -1.39 24.44 -3.22
C SER A 61 -1.64 23.44 -4.35
N CYS A 62 -2.71 22.67 -4.20
CA CYS A 62 -3.30 21.89 -5.29
C CYS A 62 -3.65 22.84 -6.46
N ARG A 63 -2.95 22.77 -7.61
CA ARG A 63 -3.46 23.33 -8.87
C ARG A 63 -2.80 22.76 -10.14
N SER A 64 -3.59 21.92 -10.81
CA SER A 64 -3.83 21.78 -12.26
C SER A 64 -2.68 21.79 -13.29
N ASN A 65 -2.73 20.74 -14.11
CA ASN A 65 -2.31 20.61 -15.52
C ASN A 65 -0.85 20.89 -15.89
N THR A 66 -0.11 19.81 -16.12
CA THR A 66 0.84 19.77 -17.24
C THR A 66 0.98 18.34 -17.76
N SER A 67 0.83 18.23 -19.07
CA SER A 67 1.07 17.06 -19.90
C SER A 67 2.51 16.57 -19.80
N ILE A 68 2.64 15.25 -19.59
CA ILE A 68 3.72 14.34 -20.01
C ILE A 68 5.17 14.75 -19.70
N SER A 69 5.85 13.81 -19.03
CA SER A 69 7.29 13.71 -18.76
C SER A 69 7.81 14.55 -17.61
N ASN A 70 7.58 14.07 -16.39
CA ASN A 70 8.63 14.10 -15.38
C ASN A 70 8.75 12.71 -14.79
N THR A 71 9.80 12.01 -15.19
CA THR A 71 10.41 10.95 -14.38
C THR A 71 10.95 11.60 -13.11
N GLN A 72 10.08 12.09 -12.23
CA GLN A 72 10.40 12.11 -10.81
C GLN A 72 10.50 10.64 -10.43
N THR A 73 11.72 10.11 -10.47
CA THR A 73 12.01 8.79 -9.95
C THR A 73 11.70 8.86 -8.46
N GLU A 74 10.52 8.36 -8.10
CA GLU A 74 10.17 8.10 -6.71
C GLU A 74 11.35 7.41 -6.00
N PRO A 75 11.52 7.64 -4.69
CA PRO A 75 12.56 6.97 -3.94
C PRO A 75 12.45 5.45 -4.17
N ASN A 76 13.52 4.84 -4.67
CA ASN A 76 13.57 3.39 -4.87
C ASN A 76 13.22 2.64 -3.57
N SER A 77 13.49 3.24 -2.40
CA SER A 77 13.10 2.73 -1.10
C SER A 77 11.59 2.63 -0.92
N SER A 78 10.80 3.68 -1.19
CA SER A 78 9.34 3.67 -1.04
C SER A 78 8.69 2.65 -1.96
N ARG A 79 9.22 2.49 -3.18
CA ARG A 79 8.76 1.45 -4.11
C ARG A 79 9.06 0.03 -3.60
N THR A 80 10.25 -0.19 -3.05
CA THR A 80 10.61 -1.49 -2.45
C THR A 80 9.74 -1.79 -1.23
N MET A 81 9.47 -0.79 -0.38
CA MET A 81 8.58 -0.94 0.77
C MET A 81 7.13 -1.22 0.36
N ALA A 82 6.65 -0.59 -0.71
CA ALA A 82 5.33 -0.88 -1.27
C ALA A 82 5.23 -2.33 -1.74
N LYS A 83 6.24 -2.84 -2.47
CA LYS A 83 6.26 -4.26 -2.89
C LYS A 83 6.30 -5.23 -1.72
N LEU A 84 7.11 -4.93 -0.70
CA LEU A 84 7.18 -5.74 0.52
C LEU A 84 5.80 -5.78 1.21
N LEU A 85 5.17 -4.62 1.42
CA LEU A 85 3.88 -4.52 2.08
C LEU A 85 2.76 -5.22 1.30
N ASP A 86 2.76 -5.10 -0.03
CA ASP A 86 1.81 -5.79 -0.91
C ASP A 86 1.93 -7.31 -0.73
N GLU A 87 3.15 -7.85 -0.78
CA GLU A 87 3.42 -9.28 -0.57
C GLU A 87 3.00 -9.74 0.85
N LEU A 88 3.33 -8.97 1.89
CA LEU A 88 2.90 -9.27 3.26
C LEU A 88 1.37 -9.33 3.36
N SER A 89 0.65 -8.42 2.69
CA SER A 89 -0.81 -8.40 2.72
C SER A 89 -1.45 -9.65 2.14
N ILE A 90 -0.84 -10.25 1.12
CA ILE A 90 -1.34 -11.49 0.52
C ILE A 90 -1.22 -12.65 1.51
N HIS A 91 -0.12 -12.71 2.28
CA HIS A 91 0.22 -13.89 3.06
C HIS A 91 -0.14 -13.82 4.54
N ILE A 92 -0.14 -12.64 5.15
CA ILE A 92 -0.32 -12.42 6.59
C ILE A 92 -1.30 -11.27 6.90
N SER A 93 -2.36 -11.13 6.09
CA SER A 93 -3.44 -10.15 6.28
C SER A 93 -3.99 -10.12 7.71
N ASP A 94 -4.09 -11.29 8.35
CA ASP A 94 -4.58 -11.45 9.72
C ASP A 94 -3.74 -10.70 10.76
N HIS A 95 -2.42 -10.69 10.58
CA HIS A 95 -1.49 -9.97 11.45
C HIS A 95 -1.47 -8.47 11.10
N LEU A 96 -1.65 -8.12 9.82
CA LEU A 96 -1.68 -6.71 9.40
C LEU A 96 -2.90 -5.95 9.94
N ILE A 97 -4.00 -6.63 10.26
CA ILE A 97 -5.18 -6.00 10.91
C ILE A 97 -4.78 -5.27 12.19
N ILE A 98 -3.85 -5.82 12.97
CA ILE A 98 -3.38 -5.22 14.24
C ILE A 98 -2.76 -3.84 13.99
N TYR A 99 -2.15 -3.65 12.82
CA TYR A 99 -1.43 -2.43 12.45
C TYR A 99 -2.20 -1.55 11.47
N ILE A 100 -3.46 -1.87 11.15
CA ILE A 100 -4.18 -1.22 10.05
C ILE A 100 -4.26 0.29 10.24
N ASN A 101 -4.60 0.77 11.44
CA ASN A 101 -4.71 2.21 11.73
C ASN A 101 -3.42 2.98 11.41
N ARG A 102 -2.26 2.36 11.67
CA ARG A 102 -0.96 2.97 11.37
C ARG A 102 -0.62 2.89 9.90
N LEU A 103 -0.99 1.79 9.23
CA LEU A 103 -0.82 1.66 7.79
C LEU A 103 -1.65 2.70 7.04
N LEU A 104 -2.85 3.04 7.53
CA LEU A 104 -3.72 4.04 6.92
C LEU A 104 -3.10 5.44 6.84
N ASP A 105 -2.12 5.77 7.69
CA ASP A 105 -1.34 7.02 7.57
C ASP A 105 -0.63 7.13 6.20
N LEU A 106 -0.36 6.01 5.52
CA LEU A 106 0.30 5.98 4.20
C LEU A 106 -0.62 6.41 3.04
N PHE A 107 -1.90 6.70 3.29
CA PHE A 107 -2.77 7.32 2.27
C PHE A 107 -2.24 8.66 1.79
N ASP A 108 -1.62 9.42 2.69
CA ASP A 108 -1.04 10.73 2.37
C ASP A 108 0.38 10.61 1.80
N SER A 109 0.86 9.40 1.47
CA SER A 109 2.19 9.22 0.91
C SER A 109 2.30 9.88 -0.47
N ASP A 110 3.36 10.66 -0.68
CA ASP A 110 3.67 11.24 -1.99
C ASP A 110 3.97 10.17 -3.06
N CYS A 111 4.35 8.95 -2.64
CA CYS A 111 4.64 7.83 -3.53
C CYS A 111 3.35 7.18 -4.03
N LEU A 112 3.12 7.29 -5.34
CA LEU A 112 1.95 6.72 -6.02
C LEU A 112 1.91 5.19 -5.87
N GLN A 113 3.07 4.55 -5.90
CA GLN A 113 3.19 3.10 -5.76
C GLN A 113 2.80 2.67 -4.34
N MET A 114 3.15 3.45 -3.32
CA MET A 114 2.73 3.18 -1.94
C MET A 114 1.22 3.37 -1.77
N ARG A 115 0.65 4.46 -2.32
CA ARG A 115 -0.79 4.68 -2.30
C ARG A 115 -1.58 3.54 -2.97
N ASN A 116 -1.11 3.03 -4.12
CA ASN A 116 -1.73 1.86 -4.77
C ASN A 116 -1.50 0.56 -4.00
N CYS A 117 -0.34 0.37 -3.37
CA CYS A 117 -0.09 -0.77 -2.50
C CYS A 117 -1.08 -0.79 -1.33
N LEU A 118 -1.31 0.35 -0.68
CA LEU A 118 -2.22 0.39 0.46
C LEU A 118 -3.68 0.11 0.07
N LEU A 119 -4.10 0.47 -1.14
CA LEU A 119 -5.37 0.00 -1.72
C LEU A 119 -5.45 -1.53 -1.75
N ASN A 120 -4.41 -2.20 -2.27
CA ASN A 120 -4.36 -3.66 -2.33
C ASN A 120 -4.36 -4.28 -0.91
N VAL A 121 -3.61 -3.69 0.02
CA VAL A 121 -3.56 -4.13 1.42
C VAL A 121 -4.95 -4.09 2.05
N CYS A 122 -5.68 -2.97 1.90
CA CYS A 122 -7.04 -2.84 2.41
C CYS A 122 -7.98 -3.90 1.80
N VAL A 123 -7.88 -4.12 0.49
CA VAL A 123 -8.69 -5.14 -0.21
C VAL A 123 -8.36 -6.55 0.27
N ASN A 124 -7.09 -6.88 0.48
CA ASN A 124 -6.66 -8.19 0.95
C ASN A 124 -7.12 -8.43 2.40
N ILE A 125 -7.08 -7.40 3.25
CA ILE A 125 -7.66 -7.46 4.60
C ILE A 125 -9.17 -7.64 4.53
N ILE A 126 -9.89 -6.91 3.67
CA ILE A 126 -11.34 -7.09 3.47
C ILE A 126 -11.65 -8.53 3.06
N ARG A 127 -10.89 -9.10 2.13
CA ARG A 127 -11.03 -10.49 1.67
C ARG A 127 -10.78 -11.47 2.81
N TYR A 128 -9.71 -11.29 3.58
CA TYR A 128 -9.43 -12.13 4.75
C TYR A 128 -10.58 -12.07 5.77
N CYS A 129 -11.03 -10.86 6.11
CA CYS A 129 -12.13 -10.63 7.04
C CYS A 129 -13.49 -11.14 6.53
N SER A 130 -13.65 -11.40 5.23
CA SER A 130 -14.94 -11.74 4.61
C SER A 130 -15.61 -12.99 5.22
N SER A 131 -14.80 -13.96 5.64
CA SER A 131 -15.24 -15.21 6.25
C SER A 131 -15.41 -15.12 7.78
N LEU A 132 -15.07 -13.98 8.39
CA LEU A 132 -14.99 -13.80 9.84
C LEU A 132 -16.00 -12.74 10.30
N SER A 133 -17.08 -13.19 10.96
CA SER A 133 -18.21 -12.33 11.36
C SER A 133 -17.80 -11.18 12.30
N GLN A 134 -16.82 -11.42 13.17
CA GLN A 134 -16.29 -10.42 14.11
C GLN A 134 -15.69 -9.18 13.42
N TYR A 135 -15.26 -9.30 12.16
CA TYR A 135 -14.65 -8.21 11.41
C TYR A 135 -15.63 -7.53 10.44
N LYS A 136 -16.94 -7.77 10.58
CA LYS A 136 -17.96 -7.20 9.68
C LYS A 136 -17.91 -5.66 9.61
N GLU A 137 -17.74 -5.01 10.75
CA GLU A 137 -17.66 -3.54 10.86
C GLU A 137 -16.39 -3.01 10.17
N LEU A 138 -15.22 -3.53 10.54
CA LEU A 138 -13.94 -3.20 9.91
C LEU A 138 -13.98 -3.34 8.38
N ARG A 139 -14.62 -4.38 7.83
CA ARG A 139 -14.77 -4.52 6.37
C ARG A 139 -15.54 -3.36 5.74
N GLY A 140 -16.62 -2.93 6.39
CA GLY A 140 -17.42 -1.81 5.94
C GLY A 140 -16.62 -0.51 6.01
N GLU A 141 -15.97 -0.26 7.13
CA GLU A 141 -15.12 0.91 7.35
C GLU A 141 -14.00 1.00 6.31
N LEU A 142 -13.24 -0.07 6.09
CA LEU A 142 -12.18 -0.09 5.08
C LEU A 142 -12.72 0.15 3.67
N PHE A 143 -13.89 -0.39 3.35
CA PHE A 143 -14.50 -0.16 2.04
C PHE A 143 -14.93 1.30 1.85
N PHE A 144 -15.60 1.91 2.84
CA PHE A 144 -15.95 3.33 2.77
C PHE A 144 -14.73 4.22 2.74
N LEU A 145 -13.70 3.87 3.51
CA LEU A 145 -12.45 4.59 3.53
C LEU A 145 -11.76 4.59 2.16
N ILE A 146 -11.79 3.46 1.43
CA ILE A 146 -11.29 3.42 0.06
C ILE A 146 -12.04 4.40 -0.84
N ILE A 147 -13.37 4.47 -0.71
CA ILE A 147 -14.21 5.39 -1.49
C ILE A 147 -13.85 6.83 -1.14
N ASP A 148 -13.86 7.18 0.15
CA ASP A 148 -13.69 8.56 0.62
C ASP A 148 -12.30 9.11 0.27
N GLN A 149 -11.26 8.30 0.43
CA GLN A 149 -9.88 8.74 0.25
C GLN A 149 -9.43 8.64 -1.22
N TYR A 150 -9.73 7.53 -1.89
CA TYR A 150 -9.12 7.26 -3.20
C TYR A 150 -9.99 7.57 -4.40
N PHE A 151 -11.30 7.78 -4.27
CA PHE A 151 -12.08 8.24 -5.42
C PHE A 151 -11.76 9.70 -5.75
N LEU A 152 -11.21 10.43 -4.78
CA LEU A 152 -10.79 11.83 -4.90
C LEU A 152 -9.25 11.99 -4.97
N ASP A 153 -8.49 10.90 -5.12
CA ASP A 153 -7.02 10.97 -5.26
C ASP A 153 -6.63 11.90 -6.43
N CYS A 154 -5.58 12.69 -6.22
CA CYS A 154 -5.09 13.63 -7.22
C CYS A 154 -4.64 12.96 -8.52
N ASN A 155 -4.26 11.67 -8.46
CA ASN A 155 -3.81 10.88 -9.58
C ASN A 155 -4.93 10.00 -10.14
N VAL A 156 -5.20 10.13 -11.44
CA VAL A 156 -6.24 9.37 -12.14
C VAL A 156 -6.02 7.85 -12.13
N HIS A 157 -4.77 7.37 -12.10
CA HIS A 157 -4.48 5.95 -12.06
C HIS A 157 -4.82 5.33 -10.72
N VAL A 158 -4.56 6.04 -9.62
CA VAL A 158 -4.96 5.60 -8.27
C VAL A 158 -6.50 5.53 -8.18
N ARG A 159 -7.19 6.58 -8.66
CA ARG A 159 -8.66 6.59 -8.72
C ARG A 159 -9.22 5.43 -9.53
N SER A 160 -8.68 5.20 -10.72
CA SER A 160 -9.11 4.10 -11.60
C SER A 160 -8.87 2.73 -10.95
N HIS A 161 -7.75 2.55 -10.26
CA HIS A 161 -7.43 1.32 -9.54
C HIS A 161 -8.38 1.08 -8.37
N ALA A 162 -8.64 2.12 -7.56
CA ALA A 162 -9.59 2.07 -6.45
C ALA A 162 -11.00 1.68 -6.92
N ILE A 163 -11.49 2.28 -8.01
CA ILE A 163 -12.79 1.93 -8.61
C ILE A 163 -12.80 0.47 -9.03
N GLY A 164 -11.78 0.00 -9.76
CA GLY A 164 -11.69 -1.39 -10.21
C GLY A 164 -11.70 -2.38 -9.04
N LEU A 165 -10.96 -2.07 -7.97
CA LEU A 165 -10.94 -2.89 -6.75
C LEU A 165 -12.29 -2.91 -6.03
N CYS A 166 -12.95 -1.76 -5.91
CA CYS A 166 -14.28 -1.68 -5.29
C CYS A 166 -15.31 -2.50 -6.08
N MET A 167 -15.32 -2.39 -7.41
CA MET A 167 -16.21 -3.19 -8.26
C MET A 167 -15.99 -4.69 -8.03
N ASN A 168 -14.73 -5.14 -7.99
CA ASN A 168 -14.40 -6.54 -7.70
C ASN A 168 -14.91 -6.99 -6.33
N LEU A 169 -14.80 -6.15 -5.29
CA LEU A 169 -15.29 -6.45 -3.94
C LEU A 169 -16.82 -6.60 -3.91
N VAL A 170 -17.54 -5.73 -4.62
CA VAL A 170 -19.00 -5.74 -4.72
C VAL A 170 -19.49 -6.96 -5.51
N GLU A 171 -18.90 -7.22 -6.68
CA GLU A 171 -19.23 -8.38 -7.52
C GLU A 171 -18.98 -9.70 -6.79
N SER A 172 -17.92 -9.75 -5.98
CA SER A 172 -17.59 -10.90 -5.13
C SER A 172 -18.45 -11.01 -3.86
N LYS A 173 -19.40 -10.07 -3.64
CA LYS A 173 -20.28 -10.01 -2.46
C LYS A 173 -19.53 -9.99 -1.11
N LEU A 174 -18.32 -9.41 -1.10
CA LEU A 174 -17.47 -9.36 0.09
C LEU A 174 -17.83 -8.19 1.02
N ILE A 175 -18.51 -7.18 0.47
CA ILE A 175 -18.99 -6.03 1.22
C ILE A 175 -20.47 -6.21 1.55
N PRO A 176 -20.87 -6.07 2.83
CA PRO A 176 -22.27 -6.10 3.21
C PRO A 176 -22.93 -4.77 2.83
N ILE A 177 -23.15 -4.52 1.53
CA ILE A 177 -23.90 -3.35 1.08
C ILE A 177 -25.38 -3.58 1.40
N LYS A 178 -25.90 -2.85 2.38
CA LYS A 178 -27.33 -2.63 2.50
C LYS A 178 -27.67 -1.43 1.60
N PHE A 179 -28.32 -1.69 0.48
CA PHE A 179 -29.00 -0.63 -0.26
C PHE A 179 -30.22 -0.24 0.58
N TYR A 180 -30.20 0.97 1.14
CA TYR A 180 -31.36 1.60 1.79
C TYR A 180 -32.15 2.37 0.75
#